data_AF-A0A6P9DE72-F1
#
_entry.id   AF-A0A6P9DE72-F1
#
_cell.length_a   1.000
_cell.length_b   1.000
_cell.length_c   1.000
_cell.angle_alpha   90.00
_cell.angle_beta   90.00
_cell.angle_gamma   90.00
#
_symmetry.space_group_name_H-M   'P 1'
#
loop_
_entity.id
_entity.type
_entity.pdbx_description
1 polymer ?
#
loop_
_entity_poly.entity_id
_entity_poly.type
_entity_poly.pdbx_seq_one_letter_code
_entity_poly.pdbx_strand_id
1 'polypeptide(L)'
;MPGPGSPEEMSSFSTPPKEDQHIEDGAQVVQPLSVMPSAHHLEEFASSSTLHGISHIFHHGHYTTYNFLWTMAFLASLGFLFYVYNDRMEFYFQYPHATKLEEETVHSMIFPAVTICNVNLLRFSELSGQDLYWAGEFLGFLDSSDKIVAPQKADAEVVKVLSQKLQQSKGERNLPFDFGELYNRAGHQMDQMLIKCRFGSESCNTSDFKTLALHPATGNTEDLGAYVQNGFCADLVW
;
A
#
# COMPACT_ATOMS: atom_id res chain seq x y z
N MET A 1 38.95 -1.92 15.93
CA MET A 1 40.17 -1.23 15.45
C MET A 1 39.70 -0.27 14.37
N PRO A 2 39.83 1.06 14.51
CA PRO A 2 40.81 1.83 15.28
C PRO A 2 40.22 2.59 16.49
N GLY A 3 41.11 3.04 17.39
CA GLY A 3 40.88 4.08 18.40
C GLY A 3 41.78 5.31 18.12
N PRO A 4 42.11 6.14 19.12
CA PRO A 4 41.33 7.32 19.54
C PRO A 4 42.08 8.66 19.30
N GLY A 5 41.34 9.77 19.32
CA GLY A 5 41.86 11.15 19.29
C GLY A 5 41.23 12.00 20.40
N SER A 6 42.10 12.70 21.13
CA SER A 6 41.97 13.48 22.37
C SER A 6 40.91 14.61 22.41
N PRO A 7 40.46 15.04 23.61
CA PRO A 7 39.53 16.15 23.82
C PRO A 7 40.25 17.51 23.99
N GLU A 8 39.54 18.61 23.70
CA GLU A 8 39.92 19.97 24.10
C GLU A 8 38.93 20.52 25.14
N GLU A 9 39.49 21.02 26.24
CA GLU A 9 38.85 21.70 27.36
C GLU A 9 39.50 23.09 27.50
N MET A 10 38.71 24.17 27.61
CA MET A 10 38.97 25.44 28.33
C MET A 10 37.72 26.32 28.06
N SER A 11 37.11 27.09 28.97
CA SER A 11 37.65 27.84 30.10
C SER A 11 36.53 28.19 31.10
N SER A 12 36.98 28.46 32.32
CA SER A 12 36.28 28.59 33.59
C SER A 12 35.95 30.04 33.99
N PHE A 13 35.20 30.16 35.11
CA PHE A 13 35.19 31.26 36.10
C PHE A 13 34.22 32.44 35.78
N SER A 14 33.39 32.98 36.69
CA SER A 14 33.46 33.13 38.15
C SER A 14 32.08 33.28 38.82
N THR A 15 32.08 33.03 40.13
CA THR A 15 31.05 33.20 41.19
C THR A 15 30.45 34.61 41.37
N PRO A 16 29.23 34.74 41.92
CA PRO A 16 28.64 36.03 42.34
C PRO A 16 29.07 36.42 43.78
N PRO A 17 29.15 37.72 44.13
CA PRO A 17 29.44 38.16 45.49
C PRO A 17 28.17 38.26 46.36
N LYS A 18 28.43 38.31 47.67
CA LYS A 18 27.49 38.19 48.81
C LYS A 18 26.70 39.48 49.13
N GLU A 19 25.50 39.21 49.60
CA GLU A 19 24.61 39.86 50.59
C GLU A 19 25.14 41.02 51.46
N ASP A 20 24.30 42.05 51.62
CA ASP A 20 24.18 42.85 52.84
C ASP A 20 22.70 43.20 53.09
N GLN A 21 22.20 42.84 54.27
CA GLN A 21 20.86 43.11 54.79
C GLN A 21 20.81 44.47 55.49
N HIS A 22 19.68 45.18 55.35
CA HIS A 22 19.19 46.03 56.43
C HIS A 22 17.66 45.95 56.48
N ILE A 23 17.16 45.36 57.57
CA ILE A 23 15.76 45.33 58.01
C ILE A 23 15.48 46.62 58.80
N GLU A 24 14.30 47.20 58.65
CA GLU A 24 13.55 47.86 59.74
C GLU A 24 12.04 47.77 59.40
N ASP A 25 11.27 47.37 60.40
CA ASP A 25 9.88 46.92 60.36
C ASP A 25 8.82 48.01 60.20
N GLY A 26 7.67 47.65 59.64
CA GLY A 26 6.48 48.49 59.60
C GLY A 26 5.24 47.79 59.05
N ALA A 27 4.63 46.90 59.84
CA ALA A 27 3.34 46.31 59.52
C ALA A 27 2.18 47.25 59.90
N GLN A 28 1.26 47.56 58.97
CA GLN A 28 -0.20 47.40 59.13
C GLN A 28 -1.01 47.81 57.87
N VAL A 29 -1.70 46.80 57.31
CA VAL A 29 -3.12 46.74 56.84
C VAL A 29 -3.63 47.75 55.79
N VAL A 30 -3.97 47.27 54.56
CA VAL A 30 -5.30 47.39 53.86
C VAL A 30 -5.44 46.30 52.77
N GLN A 31 -6.69 45.86 52.58
CA GLN A 31 -7.35 44.78 51.81
C GLN A 31 -7.21 44.72 50.26
N PRO A 32 -7.78 43.69 49.57
CA PRO A 32 -7.26 43.10 48.33
C PRO A 32 -7.95 43.53 47.01
N LEU A 33 -7.26 43.18 45.91
CA LEU A 33 -7.74 42.83 44.56
C LEU A 33 -8.77 43.75 43.86
N SER A 34 -8.29 44.64 42.99
CA SER A 34 -8.89 44.92 41.67
C SER A 34 -8.10 46.03 40.95
N VAL A 35 -7.02 45.67 40.26
CA VAL A 35 -6.40 46.58 39.28
C VAL A 35 -6.88 46.13 37.91
N MET A 36 -7.97 46.71 37.43
CA MET A 36 -8.17 46.77 35.97
C MET A 36 -6.97 47.51 35.39
N PRO A 37 -6.32 47.01 34.33
CA PRO A 37 -5.20 47.72 33.75
C PRO A 37 -5.72 49.09 33.32
N SER A 38 -5.06 50.15 33.78
CA SER A 38 -5.38 51.49 33.33
C SER A 38 -5.29 51.51 31.81
N ALA A 39 -6.20 52.22 31.13
CA ALA A 39 -6.28 52.28 29.67
C ALA A 39 -4.92 52.61 29.00
N HIS A 40 -4.03 53.29 29.73
CA HIS A 40 -2.66 53.63 29.33
C HIS A 40 -1.78 52.40 29.03
N HIS A 41 -1.94 51.28 29.75
CA HIS A 41 -1.11 50.09 29.55
C HIS A 41 -1.53 49.27 28.30
N LEU A 42 -2.82 49.31 27.94
CA LEU A 42 -3.32 48.64 26.73
C LEU A 42 -2.97 49.40 25.46
N GLU A 43 -2.87 50.72 25.54
CA GLU A 43 -2.47 51.58 24.43
C GLU A 43 -0.97 51.46 24.10
N GLU A 44 -0.11 51.44 25.11
CA GLU A 44 1.33 51.22 24.93
C GLU A 44 1.61 49.85 24.30
N PHE A 45 0.81 48.85 24.68
CA PHE A 45 0.80 47.54 24.04
C PHE A 45 0.25 47.57 22.60
N ALA A 46 -0.88 48.24 22.35
CA ALA A 46 -1.49 48.31 21.03
C ALA A 46 -0.66 49.10 20.02
N SER A 47 0.10 50.09 20.48
CA SER A 47 1.00 50.89 19.65
C SER A 47 2.34 50.20 19.37
N SER A 48 2.79 49.31 20.26
CA SER A 48 3.98 48.46 20.06
C SER A 48 3.70 47.13 19.34
N SER A 49 2.43 46.79 19.11
CA SER A 49 2.01 45.57 18.44
C SER A 49 2.19 45.63 16.92
N THR A 50 2.53 44.50 16.31
CA THR A 50 2.56 44.31 14.85
C THR A 50 1.18 43.99 14.25
N LEU A 51 0.17 43.83 15.11
CA LEU A 51 -1.17 43.48 14.70
C LEU A 51 -1.86 44.69 14.06
N HIS A 52 -2.21 44.56 12.79
CA HIS A 52 -2.78 45.66 12.02
C HIS A 52 -4.20 45.99 12.53
N GLY A 53 -4.46 47.28 12.77
CA GLY A 53 -5.77 47.77 13.22
C GLY A 53 -5.94 47.85 14.73
N ILE A 54 -5.09 47.21 15.56
CA ILE A 54 -5.21 47.29 17.03
C ILE A 54 -4.87 48.69 17.57
N SER A 55 -3.91 49.37 16.96
CA SER A 55 -3.55 50.75 17.30
C SER A 55 -4.68 51.75 17.03
N HIS A 56 -5.52 51.49 16.01
CA HIS A 56 -6.70 52.32 15.69
C HIS A 56 -7.91 52.05 16.60
N ILE A 57 -7.92 50.93 17.31
CA ILE A 57 -8.97 50.59 18.28
C ILE A 57 -8.73 51.28 19.62
N PHE A 58 -7.47 51.40 20.04
CA PHE A 58 -7.07 51.92 21.36
C PHE A 58 -6.51 53.37 21.33
N HIS A 59 -6.70 54.11 20.24
CA HIS A 59 -6.24 55.51 20.13
C HIS A 59 -7.06 56.47 21.00
N HIS A 60 -6.39 57.39 21.72
CA HIS A 60 -6.98 58.36 22.65
C HIS A 60 -8.09 59.26 22.04
N GLY A 61 -9.21 59.40 22.75
CA GLY A 61 -10.33 60.32 22.44
C GLY A 61 -11.69 59.76 22.87
N HIS A 62 -12.73 60.61 23.03
CA HIS A 62 -14.12 60.15 23.28
C HIS A 62 -14.46 58.98 22.34
N TYR A 63 -15.09 57.91 22.86
CA TYR A 63 -15.52 56.75 22.06
C TYR A 63 -16.27 57.23 20.81
N THR A 64 -15.56 57.26 19.68
CA THR A 64 -16.07 57.78 18.42
C THR A 64 -16.54 56.60 17.57
N THR A 65 -17.53 56.83 16.72
CA THR A 65 -17.99 55.86 15.70
C THR A 65 -16.83 55.26 14.89
N TYR A 66 -15.74 56.02 14.70
CA TYR A 66 -14.49 55.58 14.09
C TYR A 66 -13.85 54.37 14.80
N ASN A 67 -13.69 54.40 16.12
CA ASN A 67 -13.09 53.31 16.89
C ASN A 67 -13.99 52.06 16.84
N PHE A 68 -15.31 52.26 16.88
CA PHE A 68 -16.27 51.17 16.70
C PHE A 68 -16.19 50.52 15.32
N LEU A 69 -16.08 51.31 14.25
CA LEU A 69 -15.92 50.79 12.88
C LEU A 69 -14.62 50.00 12.72
N TRP A 70 -13.51 50.50 13.27
CA TRP A 70 -12.23 49.77 13.28
C TRP A 70 -12.29 48.49 14.10
N THR A 71 -13.00 48.51 15.22
CA THR A 71 -13.23 47.32 16.06
C THR A 71 -14.03 46.30 15.27
N MET A 72 -15.15 46.69 14.65
CA MET A 72 -15.96 45.80 13.81
C MET A 72 -15.19 45.24 12.62
N ALA A 73 -14.39 46.07 11.94
CA ALA A 73 -13.55 45.63 10.83
C ALA A 73 -12.48 44.63 11.29
N PHE A 74 -11.85 44.89 12.43
CA PHE A 74 -10.85 43.99 13.02
C PHE A 74 -11.48 42.65 13.41
N LEU A 75 -12.61 42.66 14.13
CA LEU A 75 -13.34 41.43 14.48
C LEU A 75 -13.81 40.66 13.24
N ALA A 76 -14.30 41.36 12.23
CA ALA A 76 -14.70 40.73 10.97
C ALA A 76 -13.50 40.06 10.27
N SER A 77 -12.34 40.73 10.24
CA SER A 77 -11.11 40.16 9.67
C SER A 77 -10.63 38.93 10.45
N LEU A 78 -10.70 38.98 11.78
CA LEU A 78 -10.31 37.88 12.66
C LEU A 78 -11.26 36.68 12.54
N GLY A 79 -12.57 36.92 12.47
CA GLY A 79 -13.58 35.89 12.24
C GLY A 79 -13.40 35.22 10.87
N PHE A 80 -13.15 36.01 9.82
CA PHE A 80 -12.85 35.49 8.49
C PHE A 80 -11.58 34.64 8.47
N LEU A 81 -10.52 35.09 9.17
CA LEU A 81 -9.28 34.32 9.32
C LEU A 81 -9.53 32.95 9.96
N PHE A 82 -10.28 32.91 11.08
CA PHE A 82 -10.61 31.64 11.74
C PHE A 82 -11.47 30.73 10.85
N TYR A 83 -12.43 31.29 10.12
CA TYR A 83 -13.24 30.51 9.18
C TYR A 83 -12.37 29.84 8.11
N VAL A 84 -11.53 30.61 7.42
CA VAL A 84 -10.61 30.09 6.39
C VAL A 84 -9.60 29.10 6.99
N TYR A 85 -9.09 29.37 8.19
CA TYR A 85 -8.15 28.48 8.88
C TYR A 85 -8.77 27.10 9.14
N ASN A 86 -10.01 27.04 9.66
CA ASN A 86 -10.67 25.77 9.93
C ASN A 86 -10.98 25.01 8.63
N ASP A 87 -11.49 25.69 7.59
CA ASP A 87 -11.75 25.11 6.27
C ASP A 87 -10.48 24.46 5.66
N ARG A 88 -9.35 25.18 5.73
CA ARG A 88 -8.06 24.67 5.21
C ARG A 88 -7.48 23.56 6.07
N MET A 89 -7.63 23.62 7.39
CA MET A 89 -7.19 22.55 8.29
C MET A 89 -7.96 21.25 8.04
N GLU A 90 -9.29 21.34 7.91
CA GLU A 90 -10.12 20.19 7.59
C GLU A 90 -9.71 19.58 6.23
N PHE A 91 -9.56 20.42 5.20
CA PHE A 91 -9.10 19.98 3.88
C PHE A 91 -7.71 19.34 3.92
N TYR A 92 -6.78 19.86 4.74
CA TYR A 92 -5.46 19.26 4.91
C TYR A 92 -5.53 17.85 5.52
N PHE A 93 -6.37 17.65 6.54
CA PHE A 93 -6.56 16.35 7.19
C PHE A 93 -7.42 15.36 6.39
N GLN A 94 -8.05 15.80 5.30
CA GLN A 94 -8.66 14.89 4.31
C GLN A 94 -7.62 14.22 3.40
N TYR A 95 -6.35 14.60 3.49
CA TYR A 95 -5.24 14.09 2.67
C TYR A 95 -5.56 14.00 1.16
N PRO A 96 -6.05 15.09 0.54
CA PRO A 96 -6.34 15.10 -0.88
C PRO A 96 -5.04 14.98 -1.67
N HIS A 97 -5.04 14.11 -2.68
CA HIS A 97 -3.92 13.91 -3.59
C HIS A 97 -4.35 14.22 -5.03
N ALA A 98 -3.44 14.77 -5.81
CA ALA A 98 -3.62 14.98 -7.24
C ALA A 98 -2.53 14.23 -7.98
N THR A 99 -2.92 13.43 -8.98
CA THR A 99 -1.98 12.68 -9.81
C THR A 99 -1.72 13.46 -11.09
N LYS A 100 -0.43 13.72 -11.39
CA LYS A 100 0.00 14.25 -12.69
C LYS A 100 0.38 13.08 -13.59
N LEU A 101 -0.20 13.02 -14.79
CA LEU A 101 0.15 12.04 -15.81
C LEU A 101 1.06 12.71 -16.84
N GLU A 102 2.17 12.05 -17.15
CA GLU A 102 3.17 12.51 -18.12
C GLU A 102 3.60 11.31 -18.97
N GLU A 103 3.67 11.52 -20.28
CA GLU A 103 4.10 10.51 -21.24
C GLU A 103 5.48 10.89 -21.77
N GLU A 104 6.50 10.14 -21.36
CA GLU A 104 7.87 10.34 -21.81
C GLU A 104 8.29 9.20 -22.74
N THR A 105 8.82 9.55 -23.91
CA THR A 105 9.39 8.56 -24.83
C THR A 105 10.85 8.30 -24.44
N VAL A 106 11.15 7.09 -23.96
CA VAL A 106 12.51 6.67 -23.59
C VAL A 106 13.12 5.77 -24.67
N HIS A 107 14.45 5.84 -24.84
CA HIS A 107 15.17 5.08 -25.86
C HIS A 107 15.30 3.58 -25.54
N SER A 108 15.20 3.20 -24.27
CA SER A 108 15.26 1.82 -23.80
C SER A 108 14.30 1.62 -22.65
N MET A 109 13.60 0.48 -22.65
CA MET A 109 12.69 0.05 -21.58
C MET A 109 12.98 -1.41 -21.24
N ILE A 110 12.75 -1.77 -19.98
CA ILE A 110 12.78 -3.16 -19.55
C ILE A 110 11.58 -3.86 -20.20
N PHE A 111 11.86 -4.92 -20.96
CA PHE A 111 10.80 -5.72 -21.55
C PHE A 111 10.08 -6.50 -20.44
N PRO A 112 8.73 -6.48 -20.41
CA PRO A 112 7.98 -7.13 -19.34
C PRO A 112 8.12 -8.65 -19.41
N ALA A 113 7.87 -9.32 -18.29
CA ALA A 113 7.69 -10.77 -18.28
C ALA A 113 6.47 -11.14 -19.15
N VAL A 114 6.65 -12.15 -20.01
CA VAL A 114 5.57 -12.67 -20.85
C VAL A 114 5.22 -14.08 -20.38
N THR A 115 4.03 -14.21 -19.78
CA THR A 115 3.47 -15.49 -19.35
C THR A 115 2.65 -16.10 -20.47
N ILE A 116 3.02 -17.31 -20.91
CA ILE A 116 2.26 -18.06 -21.92
C ILE A 116 1.74 -19.35 -21.29
N CYS A 117 0.43 -19.59 -21.41
CA CYS A 117 -0.22 -20.79 -20.90
C CYS A 117 -1.06 -21.45 -22.00
N ASN A 118 -1.05 -22.79 -22.05
CA ASN A 118 -1.98 -23.52 -22.88
C ASN A 118 -3.37 -23.52 -22.23
N VAL A 119 -4.41 -23.16 -22.98
CA VAL A 119 -5.80 -23.22 -22.50
C VAL A 119 -6.19 -24.65 -22.13
N ASN A 120 -5.64 -25.64 -22.83
CA ASN A 120 -5.78 -27.02 -22.40
C ASN A 120 -4.88 -27.28 -21.19
N LEU A 121 -5.50 -27.59 -20.04
CA LEU A 121 -4.81 -27.78 -18.77
C LEU A 121 -3.85 -28.97 -18.80
N LEU A 122 -4.29 -30.09 -19.38
CA LEU A 122 -3.59 -31.37 -19.33
C LEU A 122 -3.56 -32.04 -20.71
N ARG A 123 -2.47 -32.74 -21.01
CA ARG A 123 -2.37 -33.65 -22.15
C ARG A 123 -3.13 -34.94 -21.83
N PHE A 124 -4.14 -35.24 -22.64
CA PHE A 124 -4.92 -36.48 -22.50
C PHE A 124 -4.05 -37.74 -22.58
N SER A 125 -2.95 -37.72 -23.35
CA SER A 125 -2.02 -38.84 -23.48
C SER A 125 -1.32 -39.21 -22.17
N GLU A 126 -1.05 -38.21 -21.32
CA GLU A 126 -0.31 -38.37 -20.07
C GLU A 126 -1.20 -38.72 -18.87
N LEU A 127 -2.54 -38.68 -19.04
CA LEU A 127 -3.46 -39.03 -17.96
C LEU A 127 -3.43 -40.53 -17.66
N SER A 128 -3.18 -40.88 -16.41
CA SER A 128 -3.27 -42.26 -15.91
C SER A 128 -4.70 -42.60 -15.48
N GLY A 129 -4.96 -43.90 -15.28
CA GLY A 129 -6.24 -44.33 -14.71
C GLY A 129 -6.40 -43.91 -13.24
N GLN A 130 -5.29 -43.73 -12.52
CA GLN A 130 -5.27 -43.24 -11.15
C GLN A 130 -5.66 -41.76 -11.09
N ASP A 131 -5.15 -40.98 -12.05
CA ASP A 131 -5.47 -39.57 -12.22
C ASP A 131 -6.96 -39.38 -12.51
N LEU A 132 -7.52 -40.21 -13.39
CA LEU A 132 -8.96 -40.22 -13.67
C LEU A 132 -9.78 -40.61 -12.46
N TYR A 133 -9.30 -41.53 -11.62
CA TYR A 133 -10.03 -41.94 -10.41
C TYR A 133 -10.07 -40.84 -9.34
N TRP A 134 -8.96 -40.17 -9.07
CA TRP A 134 -8.90 -39.14 -8.02
C TRP A 134 -9.31 -37.74 -8.49
N ALA A 135 -8.98 -37.36 -9.73
CA ALA A 135 -9.20 -36.02 -10.26
C ALA A 135 -10.26 -35.99 -11.37
N GLY A 136 -10.82 -37.13 -11.80
CA GLY A 136 -11.74 -37.19 -12.95
C GLY A 136 -13.00 -36.35 -12.80
N GLU A 137 -13.59 -36.29 -11.60
CA GLU A 137 -14.73 -35.41 -11.32
C GLU A 137 -14.33 -33.93 -11.43
N PHE A 138 -13.22 -33.55 -10.80
CA PHE A 138 -12.68 -32.19 -10.86
C PHE A 138 -12.33 -31.74 -12.29
N LEU A 139 -11.79 -32.66 -13.09
CA LEU A 139 -11.43 -32.42 -14.50
C LEU A 139 -12.62 -32.50 -15.46
N GLY A 140 -13.82 -32.83 -14.96
CA GLY A 140 -15.04 -32.94 -15.76
C GLY A 140 -15.13 -34.19 -16.65
N PHE A 141 -14.28 -35.20 -16.41
CA PHE A 141 -14.35 -36.49 -17.10
C PHE A 141 -15.35 -37.46 -16.45
N LEU A 142 -15.56 -37.34 -15.13
CA LEU A 142 -16.46 -38.21 -14.37
C LEU A 142 -17.57 -37.40 -13.67
N ASP A 143 -18.70 -38.05 -13.39
CA ASP A 143 -19.71 -37.53 -12.47
C ASP A 143 -19.44 -37.97 -11.03
N SER A 144 -20.27 -37.53 -10.09
CA SER A 144 -20.18 -37.90 -8.66
C SER A 144 -20.44 -39.38 -8.38
N SER A 145 -20.75 -40.18 -9.40
CA SER A 145 -20.94 -41.64 -9.35
C SER A 145 -19.83 -42.40 -10.09
N ASP A 146 -18.69 -41.76 -10.36
CA ASP A 146 -17.55 -42.27 -11.12
C ASP A 146 -17.88 -42.73 -12.55
N LYS A 147 -18.95 -42.18 -13.16
CA LYS A 147 -19.32 -42.49 -14.55
C LYS A 147 -18.77 -41.45 -15.49
N ILE A 148 -18.35 -41.91 -16.66
CA ILE A 148 -17.78 -41.04 -17.69
C ILE A 148 -18.85 -40.07 -18.20
N VAL A 149 -18.59 -38.78 -18.03
CA VAL A 149 -19.39 -37.69 -18.59
C VAL A 149 -18.81 -37.37 -19.97
N ALA A 150 -19.46 -37.89 -21.00
CA ALA A 150 -19.09 -37.62 -22.38
C ALA A 150 -20.11 -36.65 -22.99
N PRO A 151 -19.68 -35.54 -23.61
CA PRO A 151 -20.56 -34.73 -24.45
C PRO A 151 -21.23 -35.60 -25.52
N GLN A 152 -22.44 -35.24 -25.96
CA GLN A 152 -23.18 -36.05 -26.96
C GLN A 152 -22.44 -36.22 -28.32
N LYS A 153 -21.39 -35.43 -28.57
CA LYS A 153 -20.51 -35.51 -29.74
C LYS A 153 -19.11 -36.06 -29.42
N ALA A 154 -18.92 -36.65 -28.25
CA ALA A 154 -17.63 -37.22 -27.89
C ALA A 154 -17.27 -38.37 -28.82
N ASP A 155 -15.99 -38.45 -29.18
CA ASP A 155 -15.46 -39.56 -29.94
C ASP A 155 -15.61 -40.87 -29.15
N ALA A 156 -16.23 -41.87 -29.78
CA ALA A 156 -16.44 -43.18 -29.18
C ALA A 156 -15.11 -43.86 -28.79
N GLU A 157 -14.03 -43.56 -29.51
CA GLU A 157 -12.70 -44.06 -29.20
C GLU A 157 -12.17 -43.47 -27.89
N VAL A 158 -12.34 -42.17 -27.67
CA VAL A 158 -11.92 -41.48 -26.44
C VAL A 158 -12.65 -42.03 -25.22
N VAL A 159 -13.96 -42.24 -25.32
CA VAL A 159 -14.77 -42.85 -24.24
C VAL A 159 -14.28 -44.27 -23.93
N LYS A 160 -13.93 -45.04 -24.96
CA LYS A 160 -13.37 -46.39 -24.79
C LYS A 160 -12.03 -46.34 -24.05
N VAL A 161 -11.11 -45.45 -24.44
CA VAL A 161 -9.81 -45.27 -23.78
C VAL A 161 -9.99 -44.86 -22.31
N LEU A 162 -10.88 -43.92 -22.02
CA LEU A 162 -11.21 -43.51 -20.65
C LEU A 162 -11.72 -44.69 -19.82
N SER A 163 -12.67 -45.46 -20.36
CA SER A 163 -13.23 -46.63 -19.67
C SER A 163 -12.17 -47.69 -19.39
N GLN A 164 -11.24 -47.90 -20.31
CA GLN A 164 -10.15 -48.84 -20.16
C GLN A 164 -9.16 -48.38 -19.07
N LYS A 165 -8.73 -47.11 -19.09
CA LYS A 165 -7.84 -46.55 -18.06
C LYS A 165 -8.45 -46.65 -16.67
N LEU A 166 -9.73 -46.33 -16.51
CA LEU A 166 -10.44 -46.40 -15.22
C LEU A 166 -10.62 -47.85 -14.70
N GLN A 167 -10.78 -48.83 -15.60
CA GLN A 167 -10.82 -50.24 -15.23
C GLN A 167 -9.45 -50.76 -14.79
N GLN A 168 -8.39 -50.33 -15.48
CA GLN A 168 -7.01 -50.73 -15.17
C GLN A 168 -6.55 -50.19 -13.82
N SER A 169 -7.00 -48.99 -13.41
CA SER A 169 -6.59 -48.39 -12.14
C SER A 169 -7.16 -49.04 -10.88
N LYS A 170 -8.07 -50.02 -10.98
CA LYS A 170 -8.67 -50.69 -9.81
C LYS A 170 -7.65 -51.20 -8.79
N GLY A 171 -6.50 -51.69 -9.24
CA GLY A 171 -5.42 -52.17 -8.37
C GLY A 171 -4.57 -51.07 -7.74
N GLU A 172 -4.62 -49.86 -8.27
CA GLU A 172 -3.76 -48.72 -7.91
C GLU A 172 -4.48 -47.71 -7.00
N ARG A 173 -5.80 -47.85 -6.80
CA ARG A 173 -6.64 -46.88 -6.08
C ARG A 173 -6.21 -46.55 -4.65
N ASN A 174 -5.44 -47.45 -4.02
CA ASN A 174 -4.94 -47.26 -2.66
C ASN A 174 -3.61 -46.48 -2.62
N LEU A 175 -3.04 -46.12 -3.77
CA LEU A 175 -1.81 -45.34 -3.85
C LEU A 175 -2.08 -43.86 -3.51
N PRO A 176 -1.10 -43.18 -2.89
CA PRO A 176 -1.20 -41.75 -2.64
C PRO A 176 -1.30 -40.98 -3.96
N PHE A 177 -2.05 -39.89 -3.94
CA PHE A 177 -2.26 -39.03 -5.09
C PHE A 177 -1.87 -37.59 -4.77
N ASP A 178 -1.10 -37.00 -5.67
CA ASP A 178 -0.62 -35.62 -5.57
C ASP A 178 -1.03 -34.84 -6.82
N PHE A 179 -1.83 -33.80 -6.62
CA PHE A 179 -2.23 -32.91 -7.70
C PHE A 179 -1.04 -32.17 -8.31
N GLY A 180 -0.02 -31.82 -7.52
CA GLY A 180 1.19 -31.17 -8.01
C GLY A 180 1.95 -32.07 -8.99
N GLU A 181 2.08 -33.35 -8.66
CA GLU A 181 2.65 -34.36 -9.56
C GLU A 181 1.84 -34.48 -10.86
N LEU A 182 0.51 -34.58 -10.75
CA LEU A 182 -0.38 -34.64 -11.91
C LEU A 182 -0.16 -33.42 -12.84
N TYR A 183 -0.17 -32.20 -12.30
CA TYR A 183 0.00 -31.00 -13.12
C TYR A 183 1.38 -30.92 -13.77
N ASN A 184 2.44 -31.29 -13.04
CA ASN A 184 3.80 -31.26 -13.56
C ASN A 184 4.02 -32.31 -14.67
N ARG A 185 3.45 -33.51 -14.53
CA ARG A 185 3.59 -34.59 -15.51
C ARG A 185 2.65 -34.43 -16.70
N ALA A 186 1.36 -34.21 -16.46
CA ALA A 186 0.36 -34.18 -17.51
C ALA A 186 0.16 -32.78 -18.13
N GLY A 187 0.64 -31.70 -17.52
CA GLY A 187 0.61 -30.36 -18.10
C GLY A 187 1.48 -30.23 -19.36
N HIS A 188 1.12 -29.31 -20.27
CA HIS A 188 1.86 -29.09 -21.52
C HIS A 188 3.27 -28.55 -21.27
N GLN A 189 4.29 -29.14 -21.88
CA GLN A 189 5.67 -28.69 -21.68
C GLN A 189 6.08 -27.73 -22.80
N MET A 190 6.89 -26.73 -22.47
CA MET A 190 7.27 -25.68 -23.43
C MET A 190 8.09 -26.22 -24.60
N ASP A 191 8.89 -27.26 -24.38
CA ASP A 191 9.65 -27.96 -25.42
C ASP A 191 8.79 -28.57 -26.53
N GLN A 192 7.54 -28.94 -26.22
CA GLN A 192 6.58 -29.47 -27.18
C GLN A 192 5.73 -28.38 -27.85
N MET A 193 5.65 -27.19 -27.25
CA MET A 193 4.83 -26.08 -27.76
C MET A 193 5.66 -25.02 -28.52
N LEU A 194 6.92 -24.84 -28.14
CA LEU A 194 7.79 -23.78 -28.68
C LEU A 194 8.36 -24.18 -30.03
N ILE A 195 7.69 -23.77 -31.11
CA ILE A 195 8.16 -24.04 -32.48
C ILE A 195 9.31 -23.10 -32.87
N LYS A 196 9.22 -21.82 -32.49
CA LYS A 196 10.24 -20.79 -32.79
C LYS A 196 10.12 -19.64 -31.81
N CYS A 197 11.27 -19.15 -31.33
CA CYS A 197 11.34 -18.02 -30.40
C CYS A 197 12.42 -17.03 -30.87
N ARG A 198 12.10 -15.74 -30.85
CA ARG A 198 13.05 -14.66 -31.15
C ARG A 198 12.66 -13.39 -30.42
N PHE A 199 13.65 -12.68 -29.90
CA PHE A 199 13.50 -11.36 -29.31
C PHE A 199 14.57 -10.42 -29.85
N GLY A 200 14.12 -9.32 -30.46
CA GLY A 200 14.99 -8.50 -31.29
C GLY A 200 15.71 -9.36 -32.35
N SER A 201 17.04 -9.36 -32.30
CA SER A 201 17.90 -10.16 -33.17
C SER A 201 18.30 -11.52 -32.59
N GLU A 202 17.99 -11.81 -31.33
CA GLU A 202 18.47 -13.00 -30.63
C GLU A 202 17.43 -14.13 -30.66
N SER A 203 17.90 -15.36 -30.82
CA SER A 203 17.06 -16.56 -30.71
C SER A 203 16.95 -16.99 -29.25
N CYS A 204 15.73 -17.23 -28.80
CA CYS A 204 15.44 -17.83 -27.50
C CYS A 204 15.11 -19.32 -27.64
N ASN A 205 15.19 -20.03 -26.53
CA ASN A 205 14.90 -21.46 -26.43
C ASN A 205 14.08 -21.76 -25.17
N THR A 206 13.79 -23.04 -24.92
CA THR A 206 12.93 -23.47 -23.80
C THR A 206 13.53 -23.19 -22.42
N SER A 207 14.87 -23.07 -22.29
CA SER A 207 15.53 -22.71 -21.04
C SER A 207 15.24 -21.29 -20.59
N ASP A 208 14.86 -20.43 -21.53
CA ASP A 208 14.52 -19.02 -21.27
C ASP A 208 13.09 -18.90 -20.72
N PHE A 209 12.33 -20.00 -20.73
CA PHE A 209 11.01 -20.10 -20.15
C PHE A 209 11.05 -20.79 -18.79
N LYS A 210 10.63 -20.06 -17.75
CA LYS A 210 10.48 -20.62 -16.40
C LYS A 210 9.07 -21.14 -16.20
N THR A 211 8.94 -22.43 -15.93
CA THR A 211 7.66 -23.04 -15.53
C THR A 211 7.14 -22.43 -14.24
N LEU A 212 5.88 -22.01 -14.25
CA LEU A 212 5.15 -21.61 -13.06
C LEU A 212 4.46 -22.84 -12.47
N ALA A 213 5.00 -23.37 -11.38
CA ALA A 213 4.32 -24.40 -10.62
C ALA A 213 3.17 -23.76 -9.83
N LEU A 214 1.93 -24.12 -10.15
CA LEU A 214 0.77 -23.77 -9.34
C LEU A 214 0.95 -24.37 -7.94
N HIS A 215 1.36 -23.55 -6.98
CA HIS A 215 1.26 -23.92 -5.57
C HIS A 215 -0.20 -23.76 -5.15
N PRO A 216 -0.82 -24.76 -4.49
CA PRO A 216 -2.04 -24.51 -3.75
C PRO A 216 -1.71 -23.42 -2.73
N ALA A 217 -2.44 -22.30 -2.79
CA ALA A 217 -2.27 -21.21 -1.85
C ALA A 217 -2.34 -21.73 -0.41
N THR A 218 -1.20 -21.78 0.27
CA THR A 218 -1.18 -21.98 1.70
C THR A 218 -1.69 -20.70 2.35
N GLY A 219 -2.99 -20.65 2.64
CA GLY A 219 -3.56 -19.70 3.59
C GLY A 219 -4.59 -18.74 3.01
N ASN A 220 -5.72 -18.73 3.70
CA ASN A 220 -6.77 -17.71 3.74
C ASN A 220 -7.68 -17.63 2.52
N THR A 221 -8.96 -17.81 2.82
CA THR A 221 -10.16 -17.92 1.97
C THR A 221 -10.45 -16.72 1.03
N GLU A 222 -9.53 -15.76 0.90
CA GLU A 222 -9.71 -14.56 0.08
C GLU A 222 -9.01 -14.64 -1.29
N ASP A 223 -8.12 -15.61 -1.50
CA ASP A 223 -7.44 -15.86 -2.80
C ASP A 223 -8.04 -17.03 -3.60
N LEU A 224 -9.22 -17.53 -3.22
CA LEU A 224 -9.92 -18.61 -3.94
C LEU A 224 -10.36 -18.21 -5.37
N GLY A 225 -10.22 -16.93 -5.74
CA GLY A 225 -10.52 -16.43 -7.08
C GLY A 225 -9.33 -16.26 -8.03
N ALA A 226 -8.08 -16.44 -7.59
CA ALA A 226 -6.92 -15.92 -8.35
C ALA A 226 -5.96 -16.96 -8.95
N TYR A 227 -6.02 -18.26 -8.62
CA TYR A 227 -4.97 -19.21 -9.07
C TYR A 227 -5.49 -20.57 -9.56
N VAL A 228 -6.55 -20.55 -10.36
CA VAL A 228 -6.82 -21.65 -11.31
C VAL A 228 -6.92 -21.05 -12.72
N GLN A 229 -5.88 -20.33 -13.13
CA GLN A 229 -5.75 -19.93 -14.53
C GLN A 229 -4.92 -20.98 -15.28
N ASN A 230 -5.67 -21.91 -15.88
CA ASN A 230 -5.41 -22.56 -17.16
C ASN A 230 -3.96 -22.91 -17.51
N GLY A 231 -3.58 -24.15 -17.23
CA GLY A 231 -2.48 -24.82 -17.91
C GLY A 231 -1.10 -24.52 -17.36
N PHE A 232 -0.14 -25.33 -17.83
CA PHE A 232 1.27 -25.10 -17.60
C PHE A 232 1.64 -23.75 -18.22
N CYS A 233 1.83 -22.76 -17.37
CA CYS A 233 2.28 -21.44 -17.73
C CYS A 233 3.80 -21.40 -17.67
N ALA A 234 4.42 -20.70 -18.60
CA ALA A 234 5.82 -20.36 -18.47
C ALA A 234 6.06 -18.88 -18.73
N ASP A 235 6.94 -18.30 -17.91
CA ASP A 235 7.40 -16.92 -18.03
C ASP A 235 8.66 -16.89 -18.86
N LEU A 236 8.65 -16.08 -19.93
CA LEU A 236 9.88 -15.76 -20.65
C LEU A 236 10.71 -14.78 -19.81
N VAL A 237 11.87 -15.25 -19.36
CA VAL A 237 12.83 -14.49 -18.57
C VAL A 237 14.03 -14.17 -19.46
N TRP A 238 14.32 -12.87 -19.60
CA TRP A 238 15.48 -12.34 -20.33
C TRP A 238 16.68 -12.14 -19.41
#